data_AF-A0A0R2D6D7-F1
#
_entry.id   AF-A0A0R2D6D7-F1
#
_cell.length_a   1.000
_cell.length_b   1.000
_cell.length_c   1.000
_cell.angle_alpha   90.00
_cell.angle_beta   90.00
_cell.angle_gamma   90.00
#
_symmetry.space_group_name_H-M   'P 1'
#
loop_
_entity.id
_entity.type
_entity.pdbx_description
1 polymer ?
#
loop_
_entity_poly.entity_id
_entity_poly.type
_entity_poly.pdbx_seq_one_letter_code
_entity_poly.pdbx_strand_id
1 'polypeptide(L)'
;MKKLYLMCAAALLGVSAVGCTNNNSSNANNNRTETTSTKASANNLKITKDLEKQFNSDNDKIVAVDVKTDVVDDQSKDNKPHEEIKVTVKDKDTIEKLKTDKNAIDNGNASDDQKMYIAGIQDIISNEAKKLNNNADTITFGYKMDADNTMLIAGSSKTKDFVKPVEINID
;
A
#
# COMPACT_ATOMS: atom_id res chain seq x y z
N MET A 1 8.80 43.91 0.62
CA MET A 1 7.86 44.58 1.54
C MET A 1 6.91 43.52 2.09
N LYS A 2 7.09 43.15 3.37
CA LYS A 2 6.29 42.14 4.08
C LYS A 2 4.95 42.77 4.49
N LYS A 3 3.83 42.09 4.26
CA LYS A 3 2.53 42.48 4.84
C LYS A 3 1.98 41.32 5.66
N LEU A 4 2.04 41.54 6.97
CA LEU A 4 1.47 40.76 8.04
C LEU A 4 0.00 41.19 8.17
N TYR A 5 -0.94 40.24 8.24
CA TYR A 5 -2.27 40.51 8.77
C TYR A 5 -2.56 39.50 9.87
N LEU A 6 -2.28 39.95 11.09
CA LEU A 6 -2.66 39.36 12.36
C LEU A 6 -3.79 40.24 12.90
N MET A 7 -4.98 39.69 13.13
CA MET A 7 -6.05 40.36 13.87
C MET A 7 -6.77 39.35 14.75
N CYS A 8 -6.74 39.67 16.04
CA CYS A 8 -7.35 38.98 17.17
C CYS A 8 -8.88 39.03 17.14
N ALA A 9 -9.52 38.05 17.77
CA ALA A 9 -10.70 38.29 18.58
C ALA A 9 -10.69 37.34 19.79
N ALA A 10 -10.39 37.89 20.96
CA ALA A 10 -10.63 37.26 22.24
C ALA A 10 -12.07 37.58 22.67
N ALA A 11 -12.83 36.55 23.06
CA ALA A 11 -14.03 36.71 23.86
C ALA A 11 -13.99 35.69 24.99
N LEU A 12 -13.78 36.22 26.20
CA LEU A 12 -14.04 35.56 27.48
C LEU A 12 -15.54 35.23 27.58
N LEU A 13 -15.90 34.19 28.33
CA LEU A 13 -16.85 34.22 29.45
C LEU A 13 -17.23 32.79 29.89
N GLY A 14 -17.24 32.58 31.22
CA GLY A 14 -18.10 31.59 31.87
C GLY A 14 -17.39 30.44 32.58
N VAL A 15 -17.01 30.66 33.85
CA VAL A 15 -16.81 29.59 34.83
C VAL A 15 -18.12 29.43 35.59
N SER A 16 -18.70 28.22 35.59
CA SER A 16 -19.65 27.82 36.63
C SER A 16 -19.29 26.41 37.11
N ALA A 17 -18.84 26.34 38.36
CA ALA A 17 -18.70 25.11 39.09
C ALA A 17 -20.10 24.68 39.60
N VAL A 18 -20.46 23.42 39.37
CA VAL A 18 -21.61 22.77 40.01
C VAL A 18 -21.15 21.43 40.58
N GLY A 19 -21.63 21.14 41.79
CA GLY A 19 -21.05 20.21 42.75
C GLY A 19 -21.35 18.72 42.57
N CYS A 20 -20.97 18.00 43.62
CA CYS A 20 -20.62 16.59 43.71
C CYS A 20 -21.76 15.57 43.56
N THR A 21 -21.33 14.36 43.13
CA THR A 21 -21.72 13.03 43.63
C THR A 21 -23.12 12.47 43.30
N ASN A 22 -23.15 11.43 42.46
CA ASN A 22 -23.52 10.07 42.88
C ASN A 22 -23.20 9.02 41.79
N ASN A 23 -22.74 7.84 42.24
CA ASN A 23 -22.55 6.62 41.47
C ASN A 23 -23.79 6.27 40.64
N ASN A 24 -23.62 6.10 39.32
CA ASN A 24 -24.43 5.13 38.60
C ASN A 24 -23.54 4.41 37.58
N SER A 25 -23.28 3.14 37.86
CA SER A 25 -22.67 2.20 36.94
C SER A 25 -23.52 2.14 35.68
N SER A 26 -23.02 2.70 34.59
CA SER A 26 -23.55 2.51 33.25
C SER A 26 -22.39 1.99 32.42
N ASN A 27 -22.41 0.67 32.26
CA ASN A 27 -21.47 -0.12 31.48
C ASN A 27 -21.63 0.25 30.00
N ALA A 28 -21.08 1.40 29.60
CA ALA A 28 -20.92 1.75 28.20
C ALA A 28 -19.63 1.07 27.74
N ASN A 29 -19.80 -0.03 27.00
CA ASN A 29 -18.75 -0.73 26.28
C ASN A 29 -17.88 0.29 25.53
N ASN A 30 -16.74 0.63 26.14
CA ASN A 30 -15.60 1.11 25.40
C ASN A 30 -15.17 -0.08 24.53
N ASN A 31 -15.70 -0.16 23.30
CA ASN A 31 -15.02 -0.85 22.21
C ASN A 31 -13.74 -0.05 21.92
N ARG A 32 -12.79 -0.15 22.86
CA ARG A 32 -11.39 0.05 22.59
C ARG A 32 -11.06 -1.12 21.67
N THR A 33 -11.10 -0.87 20.37
CA THR A 33 -10.39 -1.70 19.40
C THR A 33 -8.95 -1.68 19.87
N GLU A 34 -8.58 -2.67 20.67
CA GLU A 34 -7.20 -3.04 20.85
C GLU A 34 -6.70 -3.36 19.45
N THR A 35 -5.95 -2.43 18.86
CA THR A 35 -5.08 -2.73 17.74
C THR A 35 -4.05 -3.68 18.30
N THR A 36 -4.41 -4.96 18.41
CA THR A 36 -3.42 -6.03 18.52
C THR A 36 -2.57 -5.85 17.27
N SER A 37 -1.36 -5.34 17.44
CA SER A 37 -0.38 -5.30 16.36
C SER A 37 -0.15 -6.75 15.98
N THR A 38 -0.88 -7.21 14.98
CA THR A 38 -0.74 -8.54 14.43
C THR A 38 0.66 -8.59 13.83
N LYS A 39 1.46 -9.54 14.29
CA LYS A 39 2.81 -9.71 13.77
C LYS A 39 2.69 -10.34 12.39
N ALA A 40 3.38 -9.77 11.41
CA ALA A 40 3.44 -10.31 10.06
C ALA A 40 3.84 -11.80 10.07
N SER A 41 3.16 -12.59 9.25
CA SER A 41 3.39 -14.02 9.15
C SER A 41 4.83 -14.34 8.70
N ALA A 42 5.40 -15.42 9.23
CA ALA A 42 6.78 -15.80 8.92
C ALA A 42 7.01 -16.08 7.42
N ASN A 43 5.98 -16.56 6.71
CA ASN A 43 6.04 -16.78 5.28
C ASN A 43 6.06 -15.46 4.51
N ASN A 44 5.21 -14.50 4.87
CA ASN A 44 5.17 -13.21 4.17
C ASN A 44 6.46 -12.43 4.43
N LEU A 45 7.06 -12.53 5.62
CA LEU A 45 8.41 -12.03 5.91
C LEU A 45 9.54 -12.73 5.14
N LYS A 46 9.32 -13.96 4.65
CA LYS A 46 10.27 -14.64 3.77
C LYS A 46 10.12 -14.12 2.34
N ILE A 47 8.89 -14.02 1.86
CA ILE A 47 8.58 -13.47 0.53
C ILE A 47 9.08 -12.03 0.41
N THR A 48 8.98 -11.21 1.47
CA THR A 48 9.52 -9.84 1.43
C THR A 48 11.02 -9.82 1.14
N LYS A 49 11.79 -10.72 1.76
CA LYS A 49 13.24 -10.85 1.51
C LYS A 49 13.54 -11.34 0.10
N ASP A 50 12.71 -12.24 -0.43
CA ASP A 50 12.87 -12.74 -1.80
C ASP A 50 12.56 -11.65 -2.83
N LEU A 51 11.54 -10.81 -2.58
CA LEU A 51 11.24 -9.61 -3.38
C LEU A 51 12.34 -8.55 -3.29
N GLU A 52 12.86 -8.29 -2.08
CA GLU A 52 13.99 -7.38 -1.88
C GLU A 52 15.20 -7.81 -2.71
N LYS A 53 15.52 -9.11 -2.75
CA LYS A 53 16.64 -9.62 -3.55
C LYS A 53 16.40 -9.56 -5.06
N GLN A 54 15.15 -9.67 -5.49
CA GLN A 54 14.81 -9.61 -6.92
C GLN A 54 14.86 -8.20 -7.48
N PHE A 55 14.42 -7.21 -6.71
CA PHE A 55 14.31 -5.83 -7.17
C PHE A 55 15.45 -4.92 -6.73
N ASN A 56 16.17 -5.25 -5.67
CA ASN A 56 17.32 -4.49 -5.22
C ASN A 56 18.62 -5.23 -5.50
N SER A 57 19.67 -4.47 -5.77
CA SER A 57 21.04 -4.97 -5.78
C SER A 57 21.73 -4.64 -4.45
N ASP A 58 22.92 -5.19 -4.24
CA ASP A 58 23.70 -4.94 -3.00
C ASP A 58 24.01 -3.45 -2.81
N ASN A 59 24.22 -2.73 -3.92
CA ASN A 59 24.59 -1.31 -3.92
C ASN A 59 23.45 -0.37 -4.31
N ASP A 60 22.27 -0.90 -4.68
CA ASP A 60 21.17 -0.09 -5.18
C ASP A 60 19.81 -0.56 -4.62
N LYS A 61 19.13 0.36 -3.92
CA LYS A 61 17.85 0.12 -3.25
C LYS A 61 16.74 0.84 -4.01
N ILE A 62 16.34 0.21 -5.11
CA ILE A 62 15.29 0.68 -6.02
C ILE A 62 13.91 0.63 -5.36
N VAL A 63 13.65 -0.39 -4.54
CA VAL A 63 12.36 -0.61 -3.87
C VAL A 63 12.49 -0.77 -2.35
N ALA A 64 11.44 -0.37 -1.65
CA ALA A 64 11.19 -0.75 -0.25
C ALA A 64 10.08 -1.80 -0.21
N VAL A 65 10.25 -2.86 0.59
CA VAL A 65 9.24 -3.92 0.76
C VAL A 65 8.78 -3.93 2.22
N ASP A 66 7.47 -3.82 2.44
CA ASP A 66 6.88 -3.84 3.77
C ASP A 66 5.64 -4.74 3.85
N VAL A 67 5.33 -5.28 5.04
CA VAL A 67 4.11 -6.06 5.28
C VAL A 67 3.14 -5.22 6.10
N LYS A 68 1.92 -5.06 5.61
CA LYS A 68 0.77 -4.54 6.34
C LYS A 68 -0.06 -5.71 6.83
N THR A 69 -0.45 -5.73 8.11
CA THR A 69 -0.99 -6.93 8.75
C THR A 69 -2.50 -6.91 9.00
N ASP A 70 -3.14 -5.76 8.78
CA ASP A 70 -4.57 -5.57 9.02
C ASP A 70 -5.23 -4.79 7.86
N VAL A 71 -4.94 -5.18 6.62
CA VAL A 71 -5.49 -4.50 5.43
C VAL A 71 -6.94 -4.91 5.21
N VAL A 72 -7.80 -3.91 5.03
CA VAL A 72 -9.21 -4.08 4.65
C VAL A 72 -9.47 -3.29 3.38
N ASP A 73 -9.61 -4.01 2.26
CA ASP A 73 -9.82 -3.45 0.93
C ASP A 73 -10.72 -4.34 0.06
N ASP A 74 -10.76 -4.10 -1.25
CA ASP A 74 -11.57 -4.88 -2.21
C ASP A 74 -11.16 -6.37 -2.32
N GLN A 75 -10.00 -6.75 -1.80
CA GLN A 75 -9.55 -8.15 -1.73
C GLN A 75 -9.96 -8.83 -0.41
N SER A 76 -10.37 -8.07 0.60
CA SER A 76 -10.89 -8.59 1.87
C SER A 76 -12.29 -9.21 1.70
N LYS A 77 -12.35 -10.54 1.80
CA LYS A 77 -13.64 -11.26 1.88
C LYS A 77 -14.34 -10.96 3.21
N ASP A 78 -15.62 -10.61 3.17
CA ASP A 78 -16.45 -10.31 4.34
C ASP A 78 -15.86 -9.22 5.27
N ASN A 79 -15.09 -8.25 4.73
CA ASN A 79 -14.34 -7.25 5.51
C ASN A 79 -13.34 -7.85 6.52
N LYS A 80 -12.89 -9.09 6.30
CA LYS A 80 -11.85 -9.70 7.14
C LYS A 80 -10.49 -9.10 6.79
N PRO A 81 -9.71 -8.64 7.78
CA PRO A 81 -8.36 -8.16 7.54
C PRO A 81 -7.47 -9.26 6.94
N HIS A 82 -6.54 -8.86 6.08
CA HIS A 82 -5.54 -9.73 5.49
C HIS A 82 -4.15 -9.07 5.51
N GLU A 83 -3.10 -9.84 5.21
CA GLU A 83 -1.76 -9.29 5.06
C GLU A 83 -1.49 -8.83 3.61
N GLU A 84 -0.96 -7.62 3.44
CA GLU A 84 -0.48 -7.11 2.16
C GLU A 84 1.04 -6.98 2.21
N ILE A 85 1.75 -7.60 1.28
CA ILE A 85 3.17 -7.32 1.02
C ILE A 85 3.24 -6.19 -0.01
N LYS A 86 3.64 -5.01 0.43
CA LYS A 86 3.73 -3.82 -0.40
C LYS A 86 5.16 -3.58 -0.89
N VAL A 87 5.37 -3.62 -2.20
CA VAL A 87 6.61 -3.26 -2.87
C VAL A 87 6.48 -1.84 -3.43
N THR A 88 7.19 -0.90 -2.82
CA THR A 88 7.14 0.52 -3.21
C THR A 88 8.45 0.95 -3.86
N VAL A 89 8.40 1.34 -5.13
CA VAL A 89 9.54 1.93 -5.84
C VAL A 89 9.91 3.29 -5.23
N LYS A 90 11.20 3.49 -4.97
CA LYS A 90 11.79 4.71 -4.38
C LYS A 90 12.73 5.44 -5.33
N ASP A 91 13.35 4.70 -6.23
CA ASP A 91 14.25 5.29 -7.23
C ASP A 91 13.48 6.15 -8.23
N LYS A 92 13.99 7.35 -8.51
CA LYS A 92 13.29 8.35 -9.33
C LYS A 92 13.28 7.96 -10.80
N ASP A 93 14.40 7.48 -11.31
CA ASP A 93 14.53 7.12 -12.73
C ASP A 93 13.63 5.94 -13.06
N THR A 94 13.56 4.97 -12.14
CA THR A 94 12.63 3.83 -12.23
C THR A 94 11.17 4.29 -12.19
N ILE A 95 10.81 5.25 -11.33
CA ILE A 95 9.44 5.81 -11.28
C ILE A 95 9.09 6.49 -12.61
N GLU A 96 9.99 7.31 -13.16
CA GLU A 96 9.76 8.01 -14.44
C GLU A 96 9.61 7.01 -15.60
N LYS A 97 10.44 5.96 -15.62
CA LYS A 97 10.33 4.87 -16.59
C LYS A 97 8.99 4.15 -16.48
N LEU A 98 8.59 3.73 -15.27
CA LEU A 98 7.30 3.07 -15.03
C LEU A 98 6.12 3.93 -15.45
N LYS A 99 6.16 5.23 -15.15
CA LYS A 99 5.13 6.18 -15.56
C LYS A 99 5.02 6.27 -17.09
N THR A 100 6.16 6.34 -17.77
CA THR A 100 6.23 6.46 -19.22
C THR A 100 5.71 5.20 -19.90
N ASP A 101 6.21 4.04 -19.46
CA ASP A 101 5.85 2.74 -20.03
C ASP A 101 4.37 2.42 -19.77
N LYS A 102 3.88 2.66 -18.55
CA LYS A 102 2.46 2.48 -18.24
C LYS A 102 1.56 3.39 -19.07
N ASN A 103 1.91 4.68 -19.19
CA ASN A 103 1.14 5.61 -20.00
C ASN A 103 1.12 5.18 -21.48
N ALA A 104 2.24 4.66 -21.98
CA ALA A 104 2.29 4.16 -23.35
C ALA A 104 1.40 2.91 -23.55
N ILE A 105 1.36 2.02 -22.55
CA ILE A 105 0.49 0.84 -22.57
C ILE A 105 -0.97 1.25 -22.54
N ASP A 106 -1.34 2.15 -21.61
CA ASP A 106 -2.72 2.62 -21.43
C ASP A 106 -3.25 3.33 -22.69
N ASN A 107 -2.38 4.00 -23.46
CA ASN A 107 -2.73 4.67 -24.72
C ASN A 107 -2.61 3.76 -25.97
N GLY A 108 -2.21 2.50 -25.80
CA GLY A 108 -2.05 1.56 -26.92
C GLY A 108 -0.90 1.90 -27.87
N ASN A 109 0.11 2.65 -27.43
CA ASN A 109 1.27 3.03 -28.24
C ASN A 109 2.62 2.56 -27.64
N ALA A 110 2.58 1.66 -26.65
CA ALA A 110 3.78 1.06 -26.08
C ALA A 110 4.55 0.23 -27.11
N SER A 111 5.87 0.44 -27.15
CA SER A 111 6.80 -0.49 -27.79
C SER A 111 6.87 -1.81 -27.02
N ASP A 112 7.36 -2.86 -27.68
CA ASP A 112 7.42 -4.19 -27.07
C ASP A 112 8.38 -4.23 -25.88
N ASP A 113 9.49 -3.49 -25.91
CA ASP A 113 10.40 -3.35 -24.76
C ASP A 113 9.68 -2.78 -23.52
N GLN A 114 8.81 -1.79 -23.72
CA GLN A 114 8.02 -1.19 -22.62
C GLN A 114 7.01 -2.19 -22.07
N LYS A 115 6.32 -2.92 -22.95
CA LYS A 115 5.39 -3.97 -22.53
C LYS A 115 6.12 -5.08 -21.78
N MET A 116 7.25 -5.57 -22.31
CA MET A 116 8.06 -6.62 -21.70
C MET A 116 8.58 -6.21 -20.34
N TYR A 117 8.99 -4.95 -20.17
CA TYR A 117 9.43 -4.44 -18.87
C TYR A 117 8.33 -4.50 -17.82
N ILE A 118 7.13 -4.02 -18.14
CA ILE A 118 5.99 -4.05 -17.21
C ILE A 118 5.50 -5.49 -16.98
N ALA A 119 5.42 -6.31 -18.04
CA ALA A 119 5.04 -7.72 -17.94
C ALA A 119 6.02 -8.52 -17.08
N GLY A 120 7.32 -8.27 -17.17
CA GLY A 120 8.32 -8.91 -16.32
C GLY A 120 8.12 -8.61 -14.83
N ILE A 121 7.79 -7.37 -14.49
CA ILE A 121 7.43 -6.99 -13.11
C ILE A 121 6.16 -7.71 -12.67
N GLN A 122 5.13 -7.74 -13.52
CA GLN A 122 3.87 -8.42 -13.24
C GLN A 122 4.07 -9.93 -13.01
N ASP A 123 4.91 -10.58 -13.82
CA ASP A 123 5.22 -11.99 -13.68
C ASP A 123 5.96 -12.31 -12.38
N ILE A 124 6.96 -11.49 -12.01
CA ILE A 124 7.66 -11.62 -10.71
C ILE A 124 6.64 -11.57 -9.56
N ILE A 125 5.76 -10.56 -9.56
CA ILE A 125 4.77 -10.38 -8.49
C ILE A 125 3.76 -11.53 -8.46
N SER A 126 3.26 -11.97 -9.61
CA SER A 126 2.35 -13.12 -9.69
C SER A 126 3.02 -14.41 -9.18
N ASN A 127 4.28 -14.63 -9.55
CA ASN A 127 5.03 -15.83 -9.14
C ASN A 127 5.36 -15.83 -7.65
N GLU A 128 5.70 -14.68 -7.05
CA GLU A 128 5.84 -14.57 -5.59
C GLU A 128 4.50 -14.73 -4.88
N ALA A 129 3.41 -14.18 -5.42
CA ALA A 129 2.08 -14.28 -4.82
C ALA A 129 1.58 -15.73 -4.74
N LYS A 130 1.93 -16.59 -5.71
CA LYS A 130 1.63 -18.04 -5.65
C LYS A 130 2.22 -18.73 -4.41
N LYS A 131 3.26 -18.16 -3.77
CA LYS A 131 3.90 -18.68 -2.56
C LYS A 131 3.21 -18.23 -1.26
N LEU A 132 2.21 -17.36 -1.33
CA LEU A 132 1.43 -16.93 -0.16
C LEU A 132 0.77 -18.13 0.52
N ASN A 133 0.56 -18.04 1.83
CA ASN A 133 -0.03 -19.14 2.60
C ASN A 133 -1.52 -19.33 2.30
N ASN A 134 -2.22 -18.23 2.02
CA ASN A 134 -3.66 -18.21 1.83
C ASN A 134 -4.04 -17.37 0.58
N ASN A 135 -5.32 -17.39 0.22
CA ASN A 135 -5.83 -16.70 -0.99
C ASN A 135 -6.31 -15.26 -0.72
N ALA A 136 -6.30 -14.82 0.54
CA ALA A 136 -6.72 -13.48 0.95
C ALA A 136 -5.53 -12.51 0.98
N ASP A 137 -4.35 -12.98 1.39
CA ASP A 137 -3.12 -12.19 1.37
C ASP A 137 -2.79 -11.76 -0.07
N THR A 138 -2.13 -10.61 -0.17
CA THR A 138 -1.82 -9.98 -1.45
C THR A 138 -0.37 -9.50 -1.51
N ILE A 139 0.13 -9.34 -2.72
CA ILE A 139 1.38 -8.64 -3.01
C ILE A 139 1.06 -7.53 -4.01
N THR A 140 1.48 -6.31 -3.70
CA THR A 140 1.33 -5.15 -4.58
C THR A 140 2.67 -4.56 -4.95
N PHE A 141 2.79 -4.07 -6.19
CA PHE A 141 3.97 -3.35 -6.67
C PHE A 141 3.53 -2.03 -7.29
N GLY A 142 4.16 -0.95 -6.85
CA GLY A 142 3.82 0.38 -7.35
C GLY A 142 4.73 1.49 -6.83
N TYR A 143 4.35 2.71 -7.17
CA TYR A 143 5.02 3.92 -6.69
C TYR A 143 4.01 4.91 -6.09
N LYS A 144 4.47 5.73 -5.15
CA LYS A 144 3.63 6.77 -4.55
C LYS A 144 3.39 7.88 -5.56
N MET A 145 2.12 8.26 -5.76
CA MET A 145 1.77 9.48 -6.50
C MET A 145 1.76 10.68 -5.57
N ASP A 146 1.23 10.48 -4.36
CA ASP A 146 1.20 11.46 -3.27
C ASP A 146 1.20 10.73 -1.91
N ALA A 147 0.78 11.41 -0.84
CA ALA A 147 0.76 10.85 0.51
C ALA A 147 -0.23 9.68 0.65
N ASP A 148 -1.36 9.75 -0.05
CA ASP A 148 -2.52 8.88 0.13
C ASP A 148 -2.70 7.91 -1.04
N ASN A 149 -2.14 8.24 -2.21
CA ASN A 149 -2.35 7.49 -3.44
C ASN A 149 -1.08 6.76 -3.91
N THR A 150 -1.25 5.50 -4.29
CA THR A 150 -0.22 4.66 -4.92
C THR A 150 -0.68 4.27 -6.32
N MET A 151 0.16 4.44 -7.33
CA MET A 151 -0.06 3.86 -8.66
C MET A 151 0.41 2.41 -8.64
N LEU A 152 -0.50 1.47 -8.90
CA LEU A 152 -0.17 0.05 -9.00
C LEU A 152 0.25 -0.31 -10.43
N ILE A 153 1.36 -1.04 -10.54
CA ILE A 153 1.85 -1.63 -11.79
C ILE A 153 1.57 -3.13 -11.83
N ALA A 154 1.63 -3.78 -10.67
CA ALA A 154 1.26 -5.17 -10.50
C ALA A 154 0.58 -5.36 -9.14
N GLY A 155 -0.27 -6.38 -9.06
CA GLY A 155 -1.00 -6.71 -7.86
C GLY A 155 -1.63 -8.08 -8.01
N SER A 156 -1.29 -8.98 -7.09
CA SER A 156 -1.66 -10.39 -7.17
C SER A 156 -1.95 -10.97 -5.80
N SER A 157 -2.96 -11.84 -5.74
CA SER A 157 -3.12 -12.81 -4.66
C SER A 157 -2.60 -14.18 -5.14
N LYS A 158 -2.65 -15.19 -4.27
CA LYS A 158 -2.23 -16.55 -4.61
C LYS A 158 -2.88 -17.12 -5.87
N THR A 159 -4.11 -16.70 -6.17
CA THR A 159 -4.94 -17.33 -7.19
C THR A 159 -5.30 -16.43 -8.36
N LYS A 160 -5.08 -15.12 -8.25
CA LYS A 160 -5.47 -14.17 -9.29
C LYS A 160 -4.59 -12.93 -9.27
N ASP A 161 -4.34 -12.41 -10.46
CA ASP A 161 -3.87 -11.03 -10.63
C ASP A 161 -5.08 -10.10 -10.64
N PHE A 162 -4.98 -8.97 -9.94
CA PHE A 162 -6.03 -7.95 -9.89
C PHE A 162 -5.62 -6.63 -10.55
N VAL A 163 -4.35 -6.49 -10.94
CA VAL A 163 -3.92 -5.54 -11.96
C VAL A 163 -3.90 -6.25 -13.30
N LYS A 164 -4.50 -5.65 -14.35
CA LYS A 164 -4.58 -6.26 -15.67
C LYS A 164 -3.17 -6.59 -16.20
N PRO A 165 -2.88 -7.86 -16.54
CA PRO A 165 -1.62 -8.24 -17.16
C PRO A 165 -1.43 -7.56 -18.52
N VAL A 166 -0.20 -7.17 -18.82
CA VAL A 166 0.19 -6.64 -20.13
C VAL A 166 0.28 -7.79 -21.13
N GLU A 167 -0.37 -7.62 -22.27
CA GLU A 167 -0.34 -8.59 -23.36
C GLU A 167 0.97 -8.41 -24.16
N ILE A 168 1.75 -9.49 -24.29
CA ILE A 168 2.96 -9.55 -25.11
C ILE A 168 2.66 -10.40 -26.34
N ASN A 169 2.81 -9.81 -27.53
CA ASN A 169 2.82 -10.58 -28.77
C ASN A 169 4.26 -11.00 -29.02
N ILE A 170 4.52 -12.31 -29.00
CA ILE A 170 5.80 -12.87 -29.44
C ILE A 170 5.56 -13.35 -30.86
N ASP A 171 5.98 -12.54 -31.83
CA ASP A 171 5.96 -12.89 -33.26
C ASP A 171 7.06 -13.90 -33.61
#